data_AF-A0A537KQF9-F1
#
_entry.id   AF-A0A537KQF9-F1
#
_cell.length_a   1.000
_cell.length_b   1.000
_cell.length_c   1.000
_cell.angle_alpha   90.00
_cell.angle_beta   90.00
_cell.angle_gamma   90.00
#
_symmetry.space_group_name_H-M   'P 1'
#
loop_
_entity.id
_entity.type
_entity.pdbx_description
1 polymer ?
#
loop_
_entity_poly.entity_id
_entity_poly.type
_entity_poly.pdbx_seq_one_letter_code
_entity_poly.pdbx_strand_id
1 'polypeptide(L)'
;MAETNLILKNWLQQEKIFNTNLVLSRKRPTKISVHDLRVSVKKMRSYLRLKEELTKEEWKGSFSKISALFKSFGRLRDYDMSLILIRKLERKELLSFIFFKEYLSVNRSLSRKWAKQYALKFNEYEPGVFNQQFISLAGSKEEISEKIVELSALKIKKVKTLAKHFHKNAHEIRKQLKDLYYWLKISPKDFAERFINMKALDRILTYLGNWQDHVILKKKIKQYIQDLPKRNEEKVMLKNLEKKLVPTQKEILDRAIKKWEEIKTKKATQLVALSAPGPD
;
A
#
# COMPACT_ATOMS: atom_id res chain seq x y z
N MET A 1 -8.80 17.83 -22.92
CA MET A 1 -9.62 17.36 -21.79
C MET A 1 -8.83 16.63 -20.70
N ALA A 2 -8.04 15.59 -21.00
CA ALA A 2 -7.28 14.89 -19.95
C ALA A 2 -6.13 15.72 -19.32
N GLU A 3 -5.57 16.71 -20.02
CA GLU A 3 -4.47 17.54 -19.50
C GLU A 3 -4.90 18.56 -18.44
N THR A 4 -6.17 18.92 -18.42
CA THR A 4 -6.77 19.83 -17.44
C THR A 4 -7.30 19.07 -16.22
N ASN A 5 -7.85 17.86 -16.41
CA ASN A 5 -8.33 17.02 -15.32
C ASN A 5 -7.20 16.21 -14.67
N LEU A 6 -6.67 16.70 -13.54
CA LEU A 6 -5.54 16.11 -12.82
C LEU A 6 -5.78 14.65 -12.39
N ILE A 7 -7.00 14.34 -11.96
CA ILE A 7 -7.36 13.00 -11.45
C ILE A 7 -7.42 12.01 -12.62
N LEU A 8 -8.10 12.37 -13.72
CA LEU A 8 -8.16 11.56 -14.93
C LEU A 8 -6.77 11.31 -15.52
N LYS A 9 -5.91 12.33 -15.60
CA LYS A 9 -4.52 12.18 -16.05
C LYS A 9 -3.77 11.12 -15.23
N ASN A 10 -3.86 11.23 -13.90
CA ASN A 10 -3.21 10.28 -13.00
C ASN A 10 -3.81 8.88 -13.10
N TRP A 11 -5.13 8.76 -13.26
CA TRP A 11 -5.83 7.51 -13.47
C TRP A 11 -5.35 6.80 -14.75
N LEU A 12 -5.38 7.48 -15.89
CA LEU A 12 -4.93 6.94 -17.18
C LEU A 12 -3.46 6.50 -17.14
N GLN A 13 -2.61 7.24 -16.41
CA GLN A 13 -1.24 6.81 -16.18
C GLN A 13 -1.15 5.48 -15.42
N GLN A 14 -1.95 5.30 -14.36
CA GLN A 14 -1.96 4.04 -13.62
C GLN A 14 -2.57 2.90 -14.42
N GLU A 15 -3.57 3.18 -15.24
CA GLU A 15 -4.13 2.21 -16.18
C GLU A 15 -3.08 1.73 -17.18
N LYS A 16 -2.31 2.65 -17.77
CA LYS A 16 -1.18 2.31 -18.65
C LYS A 16 -0.17 1.42 -17.94
N ILE A 17 0.26 1.79 -16.72
CA ILE A 17 1.20 0.99 -15.92
C ILE A 17 0.63 -0.40 -15.61
N PHE A 18 -0.66 -0.49 -15.26
CA PHE A 18 -1.36 -1.74 -15.03
C PHE A 18 -1.34 -2.63 -16.27
N ASN A 19 -1.76 -2.11 -17.42
CA ASN A 19 -1.84 -2.84 -18.68
C ASN A 19 -0.46 -3.34 -19.13
N THR A 20 0.56 -2.48 -19.11
CA THR A 20 1.94 -2.88 -19.45
C THR A 20 2.43 -4.02 -18.55
N ASN A 21 2.24 -3.91 -17.23
CA ASN A 21 2.71 -4.93 -16.31
C ASN A 21 1.86 -6.19 -16.29
N LEU A 22 0.59 -6.11 -16.70
CA LEU A 22 -0.27 -7.27 -16.92
C LEU A 22 0.26 -8.10 -18.10
N VAL A 23 0.57 -7.47 -19.23
CA VAL A 23 1.17 -8.15 -20.40
C VAL A 23 2.48 -8.85 -20.03
N LEU A 24 3.37 -8.16 -19.30
CA LEU A 24 4.61 -8.75 -18.80
C LEU A 24 4.34 -9.95 -17.88
N SER A 25 3.37 -9.81 -16.98
CA SER A 25 3.03 -10.87 -16.02
C SER A 25 2.33 -12.07 -16.65
N ARG A 26 1.63 -11.90 -17.79
CA ARG A 26 1.10 -13.00 -18.61
C ARG A 26 2.23 -13.87 -19.17
N LYS A 27 3.33 -13.24 -19.63
CA LYS A 27 4.53 -13.97 -20.07
C LYS A 27 5.20 -14.66 -18.89
N ARG A 28 5.63 -13.87 -17.91
CA ARG A 28 6.31 -14.32 -16.69
C ARG A 28 6.15 -13.28 -15.57
N PRO A 29 5.47 -13.59 -14.45
CA PRO A 29 5.41 -12.69 -13.31
C PRO A 29 6.79 -12.49 -12.68
N THR A 30 7.39 -11.31 -12.85
CA THR A 30 8.68 -10.93 -12.25
C THR A 30 8.46 -10.06 -11.03
N LYS A 31 9.48 -9.93 -10.16
CA LYS A 31 9.38 -9.09 -8.96
C LYS A 31 8.96 -7.65 -9.29
N ILE A 32 9.48 -7.09 -10.39
CA ILE A 32 9.18 -5.73 -10.85
C ILE A 32 7.75 -5.66 -11.37
N SER A 33 7.37 -6.52 -12.32
CA SER A 33 6.03 -6.46 -12.92
C SER A 33 4.92 -6.68 -11.89
N VAL A 34 5.14 -7.59 -10.94
CA VAL A 34 4.24 -7.86 -9.81
C VAL A 34 4.15 -6.66 -8.87
N HIS A 35 5.27 -5.99 -8.60
CA HIS A 35 5.30 -4.81 -7.73
C HIS A 35 4.52 -3.67 -8.37
N ASP A 36 4.84 -3.32 -9.61
CA ASP A 36 4.28 -2.16 -10.30
C ASP A 36 2.78 -2.33 -10.58
N LEU A 37 2.35 -3.52 -10.99
CA LEU A 37 0.93 -3.85 -11.11
C LEU A 37 0.19 -3.69 -9.77
N ARG A 38 0.79 -4.14 -8.66
CA ARG A 38 0.17 -3.96 -7.33
C ARG A 38 0.15 -2.49 -6.90
N VAL A 39 1.14 -1.69 -7.28
CA VAL A 39 1.17 -0.26 -6.95
C VAL A 39 0.14 0.49 -7.78
N SER A 40 0.00 0.22 -9.08
CA SER A 40 -1.02 0.85 -9.92
C SER A 40 -2.42 0.54 -9.42
N VAL A 41 -2.73 -0.72 -9.11
CA VAL A 41 -4.05 -1.10 -8.54
C VAL A 41 -4.34 -0.38 -7.22
N LYS A 42 -3.34 -0.22 -6.33
CA LYS A 42 -3.52 0.53 -5.08
C LYS A 42 -3.87 1.98 -5.34
N LYS A 43 -3.18 2.62 -6.28
CA LYS A 43 -3.43 4.01 -6.67
C LYS A 43 -4.78 4.16 -7.34
N MET A 44 -5.13 3.29 -8.29
CA MET A 44 -6.46 3.26 -8.92
C MET A 44 -7.57 3.19 -7.86
N ARG A 45 -7.50 2.23 -6.92
CA ARG A 45 -8.48 2.15 -5.82
C ARG A 45 -8.49 3.42 -4.94
N SER A 46 -7.33 4.02 -4.71
CA SER A 46 -7.23 5.29 -3.98
C SER A 46 -7.92 6.43 -4.72
N TYR A 47 -7.80 6.49 -6.04
CA TYR A 47 -8.42 7.54 -6.87
C TYR A 47 -9.93 7.37 -6.98
N LEU A 48 -10.43 6.13 -7.04
CA LEU A 48 -11.86 5.88 -6.97
C LEU A 48 -12.44 6.36 -5.63
N ARG A 49 -11.78 6.06 -4.50
CA ARG A 49 -12.17 6.61 -3.19
C ARG A 49 -12.12 8.13 -3.14
N LEU A 50 -11.12 8.74 -3.79
CA LEU A 50 -11.05 10.20 -3.86
C LEU A 50 -12.26 10.77 -4.61
N LYS A 51 -12.64 10.16 -5.74
CA LYS A 51 -13.85 10.53 -6.48
C LYS A 51 -15.08 10.44 -5.59
N GLU A 52 -15.27 9.33 -4.88
CA GLU A 52 -16.41 9.16 -3.96
C GLU A 52 -16.43 10.24 -2.87
N GLU A 53 -15.28 10.60 -2.33
CA GLU A 53 -15.19 11.66 -1.31
C GLU A 53 -15.45 13.05 -1.88
N LEU A 54 -15.09 13.30 -3.14
CA LEU A 54 -15.32 14.57 -3.84
C LEU A 54 -16.78 14.75 -4.28
N THR A 55 -17.43 13.69 -4.77
CA THR A 55 -18.78 13.78 -5.34
C THR A 55 -19.88 13.24 -4.42
N LYS A 56 -19.51 12.56 -3.33
CA LYS A 56 -20.42 11.82 -2.44
C LYS A 56 -21.23 10.73 -3.13
N GLU A 57 -20.78 10.27 -4.29
CA GLU A 57 -21.40 9.20 -5.06
C GLU A 57 -20.46 8.01 -5.14
N GLU A 58 -20.98 6.81 -4.88
CA GLU A 58 -20.26 5.55 -5.07
C GLU A 58 -19.73 5.40 -6.51
N TRP A 59 -18.58 4.75 -6.66
CA TRP A 59 -18.08 4.45 -8.01
C TRP A 59 -18.93 3.37 -8.69
N LYS A 60 -19.10 3.49 -10.00
CA LYS A 60 -19.75 2.51 -10.86
C LYS A 60 -18.72 1.50 -11.39
N GLY A 61 -19.16 0.27 -11.65
CA GLY A 61 -18.33 -0.78 -12.25
C GLY A 61 -17.66 -1.72 -11.22
N SER A 62 -17.38 -2.96 -11.67
CA SER A 62 -16.87 -4.01 -10.80
C SER A 62 -15.34 -3.99 -10.69
N PHE A 63 -14.82 -3.64 -9.51
CA PHE A 63 -13.38 -3.77 -9.19
C PHE A 63 -13.00 -5.18 -8.69
N SER A 64 -13.93 -6.14 -8.76
CA SER A 64 -13.79 -7.48 -8.17
C SER A 64 -12.70 -8.32 -8.84
N LYS A 65 -12.65 -8.31 -10.18
CA LYS A 65 -11.65 -9.06 -10.97
C LYS A 65 -10.25 -8.51 -10.77
N ILE A 66 -10.09 -7.19 -10.79
CA ILE A 66 -8.83 -6.53 -10.43
C ILE A 66 -8.43 -6.89 -8.99
N SER A 67 -9.41 -6.96 -8.07
CA SER A 67 -9.15 -7.35 -6.69
C SER A 67 -8.70 -8.81 -6.56
N ALA A 68 -9.26 -9.75 -7.33
CA ALA A 68 -8.83 -11.14 -7.36
C ALA A 68 -7.40 -11.28 -7.90
N LEU A 69 -7.11 -10.60 -9.02
CA LEU A 69 -5.78 -10.52 -9.59
C LEU A 69 -4.77 -9.95 -8.57
N PHE A 70 -5.12 -8.82 -7.95
CA PHE A 70 -4.32 -8.18 -6.92
C PHE A 70 -4.04 -9.08 -5.72
N LYS A 71 -5.02 -9.86 -5.26
CA LYS A 71 -4.85 -10.84 -4.17
C LYS A 71 -3.85 -11.93 -4.57
N SER A 72 -3.97 -12.49 -5.77
CA SER A 72 -3.05 -13.52 -6.30
C SER A 72 -1.60 -13.02 -6.36
N PHE A 73 -1.38 -11.84 -6.94
CA PHE A 73 -0.07 -11.18 -6.94
C PHE A 73 0.42 -10.80 -5.54
N GLY A 74 -0.49 -10.52 -4.61
CA GLY A 74 -0.16 -10.27 -3.21
C GLY A 74 0.48 -11.47 -2.54
N ARG A 75 -0.09 -12.65 -2.75
CA ARG A 75 0.49 -13.89 -2.21
C ARG A 75 1.90 -14.12 -2.73
N LEU A 76 2.15 -13.94 -4.02
CA LEU A 76 3.50 -14.03 -4.60
C LEU A 76 4.47 -13.00 -3.96
N ARG A 77 4.03 -11.75 -3.83
CA ARG A 77 4.82 -10.66 -3.24
C ARG A 77 5.21 -10.93 -1.79
N ASP A 78 4.30 -11.53 -1.02
CA ASP A 78 4.51 -11.87 0.38
C ASP A 78 5.63 -12.92 0.54
N TYR A 79 5.66 -13.94 -0.33
CA TYR A 79 6.76 -14.91 -0.36
C TYR A 79 8.08 -14.30 -0.85
N ASP A 80 8.05 -13.45 -1.88
CA ASP A 80 9.23 -12.71 -2.34
C ASP A 80 9.83 -11.87 -1.19
N MET A 81 9.02 -11.17 -0.40
CA MET A 81 9.52 -10.43 0.76
C MET A 81 10.01 -11.31 1.89
N SER A 82 9.29 -12.39 2.19
CA SER A 82 9.69 -13.31 3.25
C SER A 82 11.06 -13.92 2.98
N LEU A 83 11.34 -14.31 1.73
CA LEU A 83 12.67 -14.79 1.32
C LEU A 83 13.76 -13.73 1.41
N ILE A 84 13.44 -12.46 1.10
CA ILE A 84 14.41 -11.36 1.24
C ILE A 84 14.72 -11.11 2.72
N LEU A 85 13.69 -11.09 3.57
CA LEU A 85 13.83 -10.84 5.00
C LEU A 85 14.57 -11.99 5.70
N ILE A 86 14.23 -13.25 5.42
CA ILE A 86 14.88 -14.38 6.08
C ILE A 86 16.38 -14.42 5.76
N ARG A 87 16.79 -14.17 4.52
CA ARG A 87 18.22 -14.07 4.14
C ARG A 87 18.97 -12.94 4.83
N LYS A 88 18.28 -11.83 5.15
CA LYS A 88 18.87 -10.75 5.94
C LYS A 88 19.05 -11.17 7.40
N LEU A 89 18.07 -11.88 7.94
CA LEU A 89 18.10 -12.38 9.32
C LEU A 89 19.13 -13.50 9.50
N GLU A 90 19.27 -14.42 8.54
CA GLU A 90 20.33 -15.45 8.54
C GLU A 90 21.72 -14.82 8.66
N ARG A 91 22.00 -13.80 7.85
CA ARG A 91 23.27 -13.07 7.90
C ARG A 91 23.48 -12.32 9.21
N LYS A 92 22.41 -11.73 9.75
CA LYS A 92 22.47 -10.96 11.01
C LYS A 92 22.70 -11.88 12.23
N GLU A 93 22.04 -13.03 12.25
CA GLU A 93 22.01 -13.93 13.41
C GLU A 93 23.02 -15.09 13.29
N LEU A 94 23.74 -15.21 12.17
CA LEU A 94 24.65 -16.32 11.85
C LEU A 94 23.95 -17.69 11.94
N LEU A 95 22.72 -17.76 11.44
CA LEU A 95 21.89 -18.98 11.41
C LEU A 95 21.54 -19.36 9.98
N SER A 96 21.16 -20.64 9.77
CA SER A 96 20.65 -21.14 8.49
C SER A 96 19.28 -21.80 8.68
N PHE A 97 18.31 -21.40 7.85
CA PHE A 97 16.95 -21.96 7.84
C PHE A 97 16.69 -22.62 6.49
N ILE A 98 17.42 -23.70 6.20
CA ILE A 98 17.43 -24.37 4.89
C ILE A 98 16.03 -24.84 4.51
N PHE A 99 15.35 -25.59 5.39
CA PHE A 99 14.07 -26.19 5.07
C PHE A 99 12.95 -25.15 5.04
N PHE A 100 12.98 -24.15 5.92
CA PHE A 100 12.05 -23.04 5.85
C PHE A 100 12.21 -22.19 4.57
N LYS A 101 13.44 -21.94 4.11
CA LYS A 101 13.69 -21.27 2.83
C LYS A 101 13.18 -22.09 1.65
N GLU A 102 13.32 -23.41 1.70
CA GLU A 102 12.79 -24.31 0.69
C GLU A 102 11.26 -24.26 0.68
N TYR A 103 10.62 -24.36 1.85
CA TYR A 103 9.18 -24.16 2.02
C TYR A 103 8.70 -22.84 1.39
N LEU A 104 9.38 -21.72 1.67
CA LEU A 104 9.05 -20.43 1.08
C LEU A 104 9.24 -20.42 -0.46
N SER A 105 10.27 -21.11 -0.96
CA SER A 105 10.61 -21.18 -2.39
C SER A 105 9.60 -22.02 -3.19
N VAL A 106 9.17 -23.16 -2.67
CA VAL A 106 8.11 -23.99 -3.25
C VAL A 106 6.81 -23.20 -3.31
N ASN A 107 6.40 -22.59 -2.21
CA ASN A 107 5.17 -21.80 -2.14
C ASN A 107 5.21 -20.55 -3.03
N ARG A 108 6.37 -19.92 -3.17
CA ARG A 108 6.60 -18.82 -4.11
C ARG A 108 6.39 -19.29 -5.55
N SER A 109 6.95 -20.45 -5.92
CA SER A 109 6.82 -21.02 -7.26
C SER A 109 5.37 -21.36 -7.58
N LEU A 110 4.64 -21.96 -6.63
CA LEU A 110 3.20 -22.21 -6.75
C LEU A 110 2.41 -20.90 -6.89
N SER A 111 2.68 -19.91 -6.04
CA SER A 111 2.04 -18.60 -6.10
C SER A 111 2.31 -17.87 -7.41
N ARG A 112 3.49 -18.07 -8.01
CA ARG A 112 3.82 -17.55 -9.35
C ARG A 112 2.98 -18.23 -10.43
N LYS A 113 2.82 -19.55 -10.39
CA LYS A 113 1.96 -20.29 -11.32
C LYS A 113 0.52 -19.75 -11.26
N TRP A 114 -0.03 -19.60 -10.05
CA TRP A 114 -1.35 -19.02 -9.85
C TRP A 114 -1.42 -17.57 -10.34
N ALA A 115 -0.46 -16.71 -9.97
CA ALA A 115 -0.44 -15.32 -10.45
C ALA A 115 -0.44 -15.23 -11.98
N LYS A 116 0.34 -16.09 -12.65
CA LYS A 116 0.34 -16.19 -14.12
C LYS A 116 -1.02 -16.62 -14.66
N GLN A 117 -1.63 -17.66 -14.09
CA GLN A 117 -2.95 -18.13 -14.51
C GLN A 117 -4.03 -17.05 -14.35
N TYR A 118 -4.05 -16.34 -13.22
CA TYR A 118 -4.96 -15.21 -13.01
C TYR A 118 -4.70 -14.09 -14.03
N ALA A 119 -3.44 -13.79 -14.36
CA ALA A 119 -3.11 -12.78 -15.38
C ALA A 119 -3.54 -13.18 -16.80
N LEU A 120 -3.41 -14.47 -17.14
CA LEU A 120 -3.86 -15.02 -18.43
C LEU A 120 -5.39 -15.00 -18.55
N LYS A 121 -6.10 -15.39 -17.48
CA LYS A 121 -7.56 -15.35 -17.40
C LYS A 121 -8.12 -13.95 -17.17
N PHE A 122 -7.28 -12.94 -16.99
CA PHE A 122 -7.76 -11.57 -16.84
C PHE A 122 -8.05 -10.99 -18.22
N ASN A 123 -9.29 -11.10 -18.65
CA ASN A 123 -9.82 -10.61 -19.93
C ASN A 123 -10.85 -9.50 -19.75
N GLU A 124 -11.24 -9.20 -18.51
CA GLU A 124 -12.31 -8.27 -18.21
C GLU A 124 -11.86 -7.13 -17.30
N TYR A 125 -11.80 -5.96 -17.90
CA TYR A 125 -11.80 -4.66 -17.26
C TYR A 125 -12.40 -3.69 -18.26
N GLU A 126 -13.37 -2.91 -17.84
CA GLU A 126 -14.03 -1.89 -18.66
C GLU A 126 -13.44 -0.52 -18.31
N PRO A 127 -12.30 -0.13 -18.91
CA PRO A 127 -11.70 1.17 -18.64
C PRO A 127 -12.64 2.32 -18.95
N GLY A 128 -13.50 2.17 -19.97
CA GLY A 128 -14.47 3.18 -20.37
C GLY A 128 -15.37 3.62 -19.22
N VAL A 129 -15.92 2.67 -18.45
CA VAL A 129 -16.82 2.94 -17.32
C VAL A 129 -16.11 3.74 -16.23
N PHE A 130 -14.85 3.43 -15.92
CA PHE A 130 -14.10 4.19 -14.92
C PHE A 130 -13.63 5.55 -15.45
N ASN A 131 -13.18 5.61 -16.70
CA ASN A 131 -12.72 6.84 -17.33
C ASN A 131 -13.83 7.90 -17.37
N GLN A 132 -15.06 7.49 -17.74
CA GLN A 132 -16.23 8.39 -17.76
C GLN A 132 -16.53 9.00 -16.39
N GLN A 133 -16.34 8.25 -15.31
CA GLN A 133 -16.57 8.76 -13.95
C GLN A 133 -15.61 9.90 -13.59
N PHE A 134 -14.37 9.85 -14.08
CA PHE A 134 -13.41 10.93 -13.85
C PHE A 134 -13.60 12.11 -14.80
N ILE A 135 -14.11 11.91 -16.02
CA ILE A 135 -14.41 12.99 -16.98
C ILE A 135 -15.39 14.01 -16.37
N SER A 136 -16.38 13.52 -15.62
CA SER A 136 -17.39 14.37 -14.96
C SER A 136 -16.85 15.28 -13.83
N LEU A 137 -15.61 15.05 -13.38
CA LEU A 137 -14.97 15.91 -12.37
C LEU A 137 -14.52 17.22 -13.03
N ALA A 138 -15.42 18.19 -13.05
CA ALA A 138 -15.17 19.55 -13.52
C ALA A 138 -14.49 20.40 -12.43
N GLY A 139 -13.72 21.40 -12.87
CA GLY A 139 -13.04 22.38 -12.03
C GLY A 139 -11.68 22.78 -12.59
N SER A 140 -11.19 23.93 -12.16
CA SER A 140 -9.80 24.34 -12.42
C SER A 140 -8.81 23.41 -11.69
N LYS A 141 -7.53 23.43 -12.09
CA LYS A 141 -6.50 22.60 -11.43
C LYS A 141 -6.32 23.00 -9.98
N GLU A 142 -6.48 24.28 -9.72
CA GLU A 142 -6.38 24.95 -8.43
C GLU A 142 -7.54 24.51 -7.53
N GLU A 143 -8.79 24.64 -7.98
CA GLU A 143 -10.00 24.22 -7.24
C GLU A 143 -9.95 22.73 -6.85
N ILE A 144 -9.56 21.86 -7.79
CA ILE A 144 -9.45 20.42 -7.51
C ILE A 144 -8.33 20.15 -6.49
N SER A 145 -7.22 20.88 -6.57
CA SER A 145 -6.11 20.72 -5.62
C SER A 145 -6.49 21.18 -4.21
N GLU A 146 -7.24 22.28 -4.09
CA GLU A 146 -7.80 22.77 -2.82
C GLU A 146 -8.72 21.73 -2.17
N LYS A 147 -9.70 21.21 -2.93
CA LYS A 147 -10.59 20.13 -2.45
C LYS A 147 -9.82 18.88 -2.02
N ILE A 148 -8.78 18.49 -2.76
CA ILE A 148 -7.91 17.37 -2.37
C ILE A 148 -7.23 17.63 -1.03
N VAL A 149 -6.76 18.86 -0.79
CA VAL A 149 -6.12 19.25 0.47
C VAL A 149 -7.10 19.27 1.64
N GLU A 150 -8.32 19.79 1.44
CA GLU A 150 -9.38 19.76 2.46
C GLU A 150 -9.72 18.32 2.88
N LEU A 151 -9.97 17.44 1.91
CA LEU A 151 -10.20 16.01 2.17
C LEU A 151 -8.99 15.34 2.84
N SER A 152 -7.79 15.72 2.43
CA SER A 152 -6.54 15.25 3.03
C SER A 152 -6.42 15.66 4.50
N ALA A 153 -6.90 16.85 4.87
CA ALA A 153 -6.91 17.32 6.25
C ALA A 153 -7.90 16.53 7.11
N LEU A 154 -9.09 16.19 6.59
CA LEU A 154 -10.03 15.29 7.27
C LEU A 154 -9.40 13.92 7.51
N LYS A 155 -8.70 13.37 6.51
CA LYS A 155 -7.99 12.09 6.65
C LYS A 155 -6.85 12.17 7.68
N ILE A 156 -6.14 13.30 7.78
CA ILE A 156 -5.16 13.54 8.86
C ILE A 156 -5.83 13.56 10.24
N LYS A 157 -6.99 14.20 10.41
CA LYS A 157 -7.76 14.16 11.68
C LYS A 157 -8.11 12.71 12.08
N LYS A 158 -8.54 11.89 11.12
CA LYS A 158 -8.80 10.46 11.33
C LYS A 158 -7.53 9.70 11.76
N VAL A 159 -6.39 9.95 11.10
CA VAL A 159 -5.12 9.33 11.47
C VAL A 159 -4.65 9.77 12.86
N LYS A 160 -4.81 11.06 13.23
CA LYS A 160 -4.52 11.54 14.60
C LYS A 160 -5.30 10.77 15.65
N THR A 161 -6.57 10.49 15.40
CA THR A 161 -7.42 9.69 16.31
C THR A 161 -6.91 8.25 16.42
N LEU A 162 -6.62 7.59 15.30
CA LEU A 162 -6.05 6.23 15.29
C LEU A 162 -4.68 6.17 15.97
N ALA A 163 -3.86 7.21 15.80
CA ALA A 163 -2.50 7.29 16.32
C ALA A 163 -2.43 7.35 17.85
N LYS A 164 -3.53 7.64 18.56
CA LYS A 164 -3.63 7.49 20.03
C LYS A 164 -3.27 6.06 20.47
N HIS A 165 -3.57 5.07 19.64
CA HIS A 165 -3.15 3.67 19.81
C HIS A 165 -2.40 3.18 18.58
N PHE A 166 -1.32 3.89 18.21
CA PHE A 166 -0.60 3.69 16.95
C PHE A 166 -0.23 2.23 16.69
N HIS A 167 0.30 1.52 17.68
CA HIS A 167 0.70 0.11 17.56
C HIS A 167 -0.47 -0.80 17.18
N LYS A 168 -1.61 -0.66 17.87
CA LYS A 168 -2.83 -1.44 17.61
C LYS A 168 -3.43 -1.12 16.24
N ASN A 169 -3.33 0.14 15.84
CA ASN A 169 -3.95 0.66 14.62
C ASN A 169 -2.99 0.77 13.42
N ALA A 170 -1.76 0.24 13.52
CA ALA A 170 -0.70 0.48 12.54
C ALA A 170 -1.09 0.11 11.10
N HIS A 171 -1.81 -1.00 10.92
CA HIS A 171 -2.31 -1.40 9.60
C HIS A 171 -3.33 -0.42 9.03
N GLU A 172 -4.26 0.06 9.85
CA GLU A 172 -5.29 1.00 9.41
C GLU A 172 -4.69 2.38 9.14
N ILE A 173 -3.82 2.87 10.04
CA ILE A 173 -3.02 4.09 9.84
C ILE A 173 -2.26 4.02 8.52
N ARG A 174 -1.63 2.87 8.22
CA ARG A 174 -0.93 2.66 6.95
C ARG A 174 -1.85 2.82 5.74
N LYS A 175 -3.06 2.27 5.76
CA LYS A 175 -4.01 2.42 4.65
C LYS A 175 -4.38 3.89 4.46
N GLN A 176 -4.73 4.57 5.55
CA GLN A 176 -5.12 5.98 5.52
C GLN A 176 -3.97 6.85 4.99
N LEU A 177 -2.74 6.68 5.50
CA LEU A 177 -1.59 7.44 5.03
C LEU A 177 -1.22 7.15 3.56
N LYS A 178 -1.49 5.94 3.05
CA LYS A 178 -1.29 5.64 1.63
C LYS A 178 -2.28 6.36 0.75
N ASP A 179 -3.56 6.34 1.12
CA ASP A 179 -4.58 7.07 0.38
C ASP A 179 -4.21 8.56 0.35
N LEU A 180 -3.87 9.14 1.52
CA LEU A 180 -3.39 10.52 1.65
C LEU A 180 -2.22 10.82 0.71
N TYR A 181 -1.18 9.98 0.74
CA TYR A 181 0.00 10.16 -0.11
C TYR A 181 -0.34 10.11 -1.60
N TYR A 182 -1.22 9.19 -2.01
CA TYR A 182 -1.62 9.10 -3.41
C TYR A 182 -2.51 10.26 -3.86
N TRP A 183 -3.40 10.75 -2.99
CA TRP A 183 -4.23 11.92 -3.28
C TRP A 183 -3.39 13.18 -3.46
N LEU A 184 -2.49 13.46 -2.52
CA LEU A 184 -1.60 14.63 -2.60
C LEU A 184 -0.63 14.59 -3.79
N LYS A 185 -0.28 13.39 -4.28
CA LYS A 185 0.53 13.23 -5.50
C LYS A 185 -0.19 13.61 -6.79
N ILE A 186 -1.52 13.78 -6.76
CA ILE A 186 -2.30 14.26 -7.91
C ILE A 186 -2.10 15.78 -8.07
N SER A 187 -2.04 16.50 -6.95
CA SER A 187 -1.85 17.95 -6.92
C SER A 187 -0.42 18.35 -7.33
N PRO A 188 -0.20 19.59 -7.80
CA PRO A 188 1.13 20.13 -8.03
C PRO A 188 2.01 19.99 -6.79
N LYS A 189 3.31 19.74 -7.00
CA LYS A 189 4.26 19.45 -5.91
C LYS A 189 4.26 20.54 -4.84
N ASP A 190 4.27 21.80 -5.25
CA ASP A 190 4.31 22.94 -4.32
C ASP A 190 3.03 23.02 -3.48
N PHE A 191 1.89 22.63 -4.04
CA PHE A 191 0.61 22.55 -3.34
C PHE A 191 0.64 21.48 -2.24
N ALA A 192 1.10 20.28 -2.58
CA ALA A 192 1.22 19.17 -1.64
C ALA A 192 2.22 19.46 -0.50
N GLU A 193 3.39 20.03 -0.81
CA GLU A 193 4.43 20.33 0.18
C GLU A 193 4.07 21.51 1.10
N ARG A 194 3.20 22.43 0.66
CA ARG A 194 2.59 23.45 1.54
C ARG A 194 1.72 22.81 2.62
N PHE A 195 1.03 21.72 2.29
CA PHE A 195 0.13 21.03 3.21
C PHE A 195 0.87 20.07 4.17
N ILE A 196 1.74 19.21 3.64
CA ILE A 196 2.48 18.21 4.42
C ILE A 196 3.84 17.91 3.79
N ASN A 197 4.84 17.62 4.63
CA ASN A 197 6.15 17.17 4.14
C ASN A 197 6.03 15.78 3.49
N MET A 198 6.03 15.74 2.16
CA MET A 198 5.78 14.51 1.40
C MET A 198 6.90 13.49 1.58
N LYS A 199 8.14 13.95 1.79
CA LYS A 199 9.31 13.09 2.06
C LYS A 199 9.19 12.40 3.42
N ALA A 200 8.71 13.09 4.44
CA ALA A 200 8.47 12.51 5.76
C ALA A 200 7.30 11.52 5.72
N LEU A 201 6.21 11.84 5.01
CA LEU A 201 5.09 10.93 4.78
C LEU A 201 5.55 9.62 4.09
N ASP A 202 6.38 9.73 3.05
CA ASP A 202 6.96 8.57 2.35
C ASP A 202 7.82 7.68 3.26
N ARG A 203 8.61 8.30 4.16
CA ARG A 203 9.40 7.58 5.16
C ARG A 203 8.53 6.83 6.16
N ILE A 204 7.43 7.42 6.65
CA ILE A 204 6.46 6.71 7.51
C ILE A 204 5.89 5.49 6.78
N LEU A 205 5.47 5.67 5.51
CA LEU A 205 4.95 4.58 4.70
C LEU A 205 5.97 3.47 4.44
N THR A 206 7.25 3.82 4.39
CA THR A 206 8.37 2.88 4.29
C THR A 206 8.55 2.08 5.59
N TYR A 207 8.50 2.73 6.76
CA TYR A 207 8.57 2.03 8.04
C TYR A 207 7.36 1.11 8.26
N LEU A 208 6.15 1.61 8.04
CA LEU A 208 4.92 0.79 8.08
C LEU A 208 4.96 -0.33 7.02
N GLY A 209 5.64 -0.05 5.89
CA GLY A 209 6.18 -1.00 4.91
C GLY A 209 6.83 -2.20 5.53
N ASN A 210 8.00 -1.93 6.07
CA ASN A 210 8.89 -2.91 6.66
C ASN A 210 8.23 -3.67 7.82
N TRP A 211 7.46 -2.97 8.66
CA TRP A 211 6.71 -3.58 9.75
C TRP A 211 5.75 -4.66 9.25
N GLN A 212 4.93 -4.35 8.23
CA GLN A 212 4.00 -5.32 7.67
C GLN A 212 4.72 -6.54 7.08
N ASP A 213 5.87 -6.34 6.42
CA ASP A 213 6.65 -7.43 5.86
C ASP A 213 7.16 -8.37 6.97
N HIS A 214 7.54 -7.83 8.14
CA HIS A 214 7.90 -8.63 9.33
C HIS A 214 6.69 -9.35 9.93
N VAL A 215 5.51 -8.73 9.96
CA VAL A 215 4.26 -9.38 10.40
C VAL A 215 3.92 -10.57 9.50
N ILE A 216 4.07 -10.40 8.19
CA ILE A 216 3.84 -11.46 7.20
C ILE A 216 4.86 -12.61 7.38
N LEU A 217 6.14 -12.29 7.53
CA LEU A 217 7.18 -13.30 7.79
C LEU A 217 6.86 -14.10 9.06
N LYS A 218 6.51 -13.42 10.16
CA LYS A 218 6.11 -14.08 11.41
C LYS A 218 4.94 -15.03 11.21
N LYS A 219 3.91 -14.62 10.44
CA LYS A 219 2.78 -15.49 10.09
C LYS A 219 3.24 -16.73 9.31
N LYS A 220 4.17 -16.58 8.37
CA LYS A 220 4.71 -17.71 7.58
C LYS A 220 5.54 -18.67 8.42
N ILE A 221 6.35 -18.15 9.35
CA ILE A 221 7.06 -18.96 10.33
C ILE A 221 6.06 -19.80 11.14
N LYS A 222 5.00 -19.15 11.67
CA LYS A 222 3.95 -19.86 12.43
C LYS A 222 3.27 -20.96 11.65
N GLN A 223 2.95 -20.71 10.38
CA GLN A 223 2.35 -21.72 9.49
C GLN A 223 3.29 -22.91 9.31
N TYR A 224 4.56 -22.66 9.01
CA TYR A 224 5.53 -23.72 8.80
C TYR A 224 5.80 -24.57 10.05
N ILE A 225 5.96 -23.94 11.22
CA ILE A 225 6.25 -24.68 12.46
C ILE A 225 5.08 -25.54 12.96
N GLN A 226 3.84 -25.25 12.52
CA GLN A 226 2.66 -26.05 12.88
C GLN A 226 2.77 -27.46 12.29
N ASP A 227 3.35 -27.59 11.11
CA ASP A 227 3.47 -28.85 10.37
C ASP A 227 4.73 -29.67 10.77
N LEU A 228 5.60 -29.11 11.63
CA LEU A 228 6.85 -29.77 12.03
C LEU A 228 6.74 -30.58 13.33
N PRO A 229 7.47 -31.71 13.47
CA PRO A 229 7.60 -32.46 14.73
C PRO A 229 8.13 -31.60 15.89
N LYS A 230 7.78 -31.96 17.13
CA LYS A 230 8.18 -31.19 18.34
C LYS A 230 9.71 -31.11 18.54
N ARG A 231 10.45 -32.19 18.22
CA ARG A 231 11.92 -32.30 18.39
C ARG A 231 12.73 -31.86 17.16
N ASN A 232 12.14 -31.05 16.28
CA ASN A 232 12.86 -30.53 15.11
C ASN A 232 13.71 -29.30 15.52
N GLU A 233 15.01 -29.33 15.24
CA GLU A 233 15.94 -28.25 15.59
C GLU A 233 15.59 -26.92 14.91
N GLU A 234 15.29 -26.95 13.61
CA GLU A 234 14.90 -25.75 12.86
C GLU A 234 13.63 -25.12 13.43
N LYS A 235 12.68 -25.93 13.93
CA LYS A 235 11.48 -25.45 14.65
C LYS A 235 11.86 -24.66 15.91
N VAL A 236 12.84 -25.11 16.69
CA VAL A 236 13.33 -24.39 17.88
C VAL A 236 13.97 -23.07 17.47
N MET A 237 14.84 -23.10 16.45
CA MET A 237 15.51 -21.90 15.94
C MET A 237 14.49 -20.87 15.42
N LEU A 238 13.48 -21.31 14.66
CA LEU A 238 12.43 -20.45 14.13
C LEU A 238 11.53 -19.87 15.23
N LYS A 239 11.23 -20.61 16.30
CA LYS A 239 10.53 -20.06 17.47
C LYS A 239 11.35 -18.97 18.16
N ASN A 240 12.66 -19.17 18.28
CA ASN A 240 13.55 -18.16 18.85
C ASN A 240 13.62 -16.91 17.97
N LEU A 241 13.70 -17.08 16.64
CA LEU A 241 13.60 -15.98 15.70
C LEU A 241 12.25 -15.25 15.80
N GLU A 242 11.15 -15.99 15.91
CA GLU A 242 9.81 -15.42 16.07
C GLU A 242 9.71 -14.49 17.29
N LYS A 243 10.32 -14.87 18.42
CA LYS A 243 10.41 -14.05 19.63
C LYS A 243 11.20 -12.76 19.37
N LYS A 244 12.33 -12.85 18.65
CA LYS A 244 13.17 -11.68 18.26
C LYS A 244 12.49 -10.75 17.24
N LEU A 245 11.55 -11.25 16.44
CA LEU A 245 10.79 -10.40 15.50
C LEU A 245 9.86 -9.40 16.21
N VAL A 246 9.39 -9.70 17.42
CA VAL A 246 8.49 -8.81 18.18
C VAL A 246 9.14 -7.48 18.55
N PRO A 247 10.30 -7.44 19.23
CA PRO A 247 10.98 -6.18 19.53
C PRO A 247 11.39 -5.45 18.24
N THR A 248 11.85 -6.18 17.22
CA THR A 248 12.15 -5.59 15.89
C THR A 248 10.93 -4.90 15.27
N GLN A 249 9.75 -5.52 15.34
CA GLN A 249 8.50 -4.92 14.85
C GLN A 249 8.14 -3.65 15.64
N LYS A 250 8.31 -3.67 16.96
CA LYS A 250 8.08 -2.52 17.83
C LYS A 250 9.03 -1.36 17.46
N GLU A 251 10.32 -1.62 17.34
CA GLU A 251 11.32 -0.61 16.94
C GLU A 251 11.00 0.04 15.58
N ILE A 252 10.54 -0.75 14.60
CA ILE A 252 10.14 -0.22 13.29
C ILE A 252 8.93 0.71 13.43
N LEU A 253 7.96 0.35 14.28
CA LEU A 253 6.80 1.20 14.56
C LEU A 253 7.18 2.46 15.33
N ASP A 254 8.09 2.37 16.30
CA ASP A 254 8.58 3.54 17.04
C ASP A 254 9.26 4.56 16.11
N ARG A 255 9.99 4.09 15.08
CA ARG A 255 10.52 4.96 14.02
C ARG A 255 9.41 5.61 13.18
N ALA A 256 8.33 4.87 12.87
CA ALA A 256 7.17 5.41 12.18
C ALA A 256 6.45 6.47 13.04
N ILE A 257 6.31 6.22 14.34
CA ILE A 257 5.72 7.15 15.31
C ILE A 257 6.55 8.43 15.37
N LYS A 258 7.87 8.33 15.58
CA LYS A 258 8.76 9.50 15.61
C LYS A 258 8.60 10.37 14.35
N LYS A 259 8.49 9.76 13.17
CA LYS A 259 8.23 10.49 11.91
C LYS A 259 6.81 11.05 11.81
N TRP A 260 5.82 10.35 12.35
CA TRP A 260 4.45 10.88 12.46
C TRP A 260 4.38 12.13 13.33
N GLU A 261 5.08 12.14 14.47
CA GLU A 261 5.18 13.30 15.37
C GLU A 261 5.75 14.54 14.66
N GLU A 262 6.71 14.36 13.75
CA GLU A 262 7.30 15.45 12.95
C GLU A 262 6.29 16.11 12.00
N ILE A 263 5.27 15.38 11.52
CA ILE A 263 4.33 15.89 10.50
C ILE A 263 2.92 16.18 11.04
N LYS A 264 2.54 15.62 12.21
CA LYS A 264 1.19 15.80 12.76
C LYS A 264 0.93 17.22 13.30
N THR A 265 2.01 17.95 13.62
CA THR A 265 2.00 19.22 14.36
C THR A 265 2.09 20.46 13.49
N LYS A 266 2.45 20.38 12.20
CA LYS A 266 3.12 21.52 11.55
C LYS A 266 2.39 22.37 10.51
N LYS A 267 1.17 22.07 10.03
CA LYS A 267 0.42 22.96 9.07
C LYS A 267 -0.94 22.42 8.62
N ALA A 268 -1.09 21.10 8.55
CA ALA A 268 -2.28 20.43 8.01
C ALA A 268 -3.62 20.74 8.72
N THR A 269 -3.59 21.39 9.88
CA THR A 269 -4.81 21.76 10.64
C THR A 269 -5.16 23.24 10.49
N GLN A 270 -4.20 24.12 10.12
CA GLN A 270 -4.43 25.57 9.98
C GLN A 270 -5.17 25.91 8.67
N LEU A 271 -4.91 25.17 7.58
CA LEU A 271 -5.59 25.39 6.29
C LEU A 271 -7.11 25.12 6.33
N VAL A 272 -7.57 24.21 7.19
CA VAL A 272 -9.01 23.92 7.38
C VAL A 272 -9.71 25.01 8.19
N ALA A 273 -8.98 25.73 9.04
CA ALA A 273 -9.54 26.81 9.85
C ALA A 273 -9.77 28.10 9.03
N LEU A 274 -9.16 28.20 7.84
CA LEU A 274 -9.29 29.35 6.93
C LEU A 274 -10.30 29.12 5.79
N SER A 275 -10.84 27.91 5.66
CA SER A 275 -11.80 27.51 4.62
C SER A 275 -13.18 27.15 5.17
N ALA A 276 -13.39 27.29 6.48
CA ALA A 276 -14.74 27.26 7.03
C ALA A 276 -15.45 28.57 6.64
N PRO A 277 -16.63 28.54 5.99
CA PRO A 277 -17.44 29.74 5.87
C PRO A 277 -17.69 30.25 7.30
N GLY A 278 -17.50 31.56 7.50
CA GLY A 278 -17.83 32.18 8.77
C GLY A 278 -19.27 31.84 9.15
N PRO A 279 -19.60 31.72 10.44
CA PRO A 279 -20.99 31.62 10.84
C PRO A 279 -21.70 32.88 10.36
N ASP A 280 -22.62 32.71 9.40
CA ASP A 280 -23.65 33.70 9.07
C ASP A 280 -24.59 33.91 10.25
#